data_AF-A0A661V1M4-F1
#
_entry.id   AF-A0A661V1M4-F1
#
_cell.length_a   1.000
_cell.length_b   1.000
_cell.length_c   1.000
_cell.angle_alpha   90.00
_cell.angle_beta   90.00
_cell.angle_gamma   90.00
#
_symmetry.space_group_name_H-M   'P 1'
#
loop_
_entity.id
_entity.type
_entity.pdbx_description
1 polymer ?
#
loop_
_entity_poly.entity_id
_entity_poly.type
_entity_poly.pdbx_seq_one_letter_code
_entity_poly.pdbx_strand_id
1 'polypeptide(L)'
;MTQGGSDLAKQAQDLIQTGYNAVYSGTPNSPTLRRLWHEHAEGLEFPEEFGHISFVTVPQLKRMATELRLSPGDRLADLGCGLGGPAMWMARETGANLVGIDLSPVAVEEASKRAMELGLAERAQFRQGTFADTGLAENSVDGAMSEDAIQYAPDKRAFAAEAARIL
;
A
#
# COMPACT_ATOMS: atom_id res chain seq x y z
N MET A 1 13.65 -25.81 -10.36
CA MET A 1 14.36 -24.71 -9.65
C MET A 1 15.15 -25.35 -8.52
N THR A 2 16.46 -25.09 -8.42
CA THR A 2 17.34 -25.69 -7.40
C THR A 2 17.14 -24.99 -6.05
N GLN A 3 17.32 -25.73 -4.94
CA GLN A 3 17.15 -25.22 -3.56
C GLN A 3 17.92 -23.91 -3.29
N GLY A 4 19.08 -23.70 -3.93
CA GLY A 4 19.84 -22.46 -3.78
C GLY A 4 19.17 -21.20 -4.35
N GLY A 5 18.26 -21.33 -5.32
CA GLY A 5 17.51 -20.21 -5.87
C GLY A 5 16.36 -19.75 -4.96
N SER A 6 15.73 -20.68 -4.23
CA SER A 6 14.67 -20.35 -3.27
C SER A 6 15.23 -19.69 -2.01
N ASP A 7 16.42 -20.07 -1.57
CA ASP A 7 17.04 -19.50 -0.37
C ASP A 7 17.45 -18.03 -0.57
N LEU A 8 17.99 -17.68 -1.74
CA LEU A 8 18.33 -16.29 -2.07
C LEU A 8 17.09 -15.39 -2.16
N ALA A 9 15.99 -15.91 -2.73
CA ALA A 9 14.74 -15.15 -2.81
C ALA A 9 14.17 -14.85 -1.42
N LYS A 10 14.21 -15.84 -0.51
CA LYS A 10 13.78 -15.66 0.87
C LYS A 10 14.65 -14.64 1.61
N GLN A 11 15.97 -14.75 1.49
CA GLN A 11 16.91 -13.80 2.11
C GLN A 11 16.69 -12.37 1.61
N ALA A 12 16.44 -12.19 0.30
CA ALA A 12 16.13 -10.89 -0.26
C ALA A 12 14.83 -10.32 0.31
N GLN A 13 13.79 -11.14 0.44
CA GLN A 13 12.51 -10.74 1.02
C GLN A 13 12.66 -10.34 2.50
N ASP A 14 13.40 -11.10 3.30
CA ASP A 14 13.66 -10.81 4.71
C ASP A 14 14.42 -9.48 4.87
N LEU A 15 15.39 -9.21 3.99
CA LEU A 15 16.12 -7.94 3.97
C LEU A 15 15.21 -6.75 3.61
N ILE A 16 14.36 -6.92 2.59
CA ILE A 16 13.38 -5.90 2.19
C ILE A 16 12.43 -5.61 3.36
N GLN A 17 11.84 -6.65 3.96
CA GLN A 17 10.92 -6.51 5.09
C GLN A 17 11.57 -5.78 6.26
N THR A 18 12.78 -6.19 6.66
CA THR A 18 13.49 -5.58 7.80
C THR A 18 13.84 -4.12 7.51
N GLY A 19 14.28 -3.81 6.28
CA GLY A 19 14.57 -2.44 5.86
C GLY A 19 13.34 -1.55 5.92
N TYR A 20 12.20 -2.03 5.40
CA TYR A 20 10.95 -1.27 5.42
C TYR A 20 10.35 -1.14 6.81
N ASN A 21 10.47 -2.16 7.67
CA ASN A 21 10.09 -2.03 9.09
C ASN A 21 10.81 -0.83 9.73
N ALA A 22 12.12 -0.68 9.49
CA ALA A 22 12.89 0.44 10.03
C ALA A 22 12.45 1.79 9.46
N VAL A 23 12.14 1.86 8.16
CA VAL A 23 11.60 3.07 7.53
C VAL A 23 10.24 3.46 8.14
N TYR A 24 9.32 2.51 8.26
CA TYR A 24 7.97 2.76 8.79
C TYR A 24 7.97 3.10 10.27
N SER A 25 8.88 2.54 11.08
CA SER A 25 9.07 2.96 12.47
C SER A 25 9.76 4.32 12.58
N GLY A 26 10.65 4.67 11.65
CA GLY A 26 11.49 5.88 11.75
C GLY A 26 10.82 7.14 11.20
N THR A 27 10.23 7.08 10.02
CA THR A 27 9.72 8.26 9.31
C THR A 27 8.67 9.05 10.10
N PRO A 28 7.65 8.42 10.72
CA PRO A 28 6.65 9.16 11.50
C PRO A 28 7.24 9.99 12.65
N ASN A 29 8.40 9.56 13.17
CA ASN A 29 9.09 10.16 14.31
C ASN A 29 10.04 11.32 13.94
N SER A 30 10.14 11.68 12.65
CA SER A 30 10.98 12.77 12.19
C SER A 30 10.14 13.92 11.61
N PRO A 31 9.89 14.99 12.39
CA PRO A 31 9.16 16.16 11.89
C PRO A 31 9.83 16.81 10.68
N THR A 32 11.16 16.79 10.62
CA THR A 32 11.92 17.31 9.48
C THR A 32 11.68 16.50 8.22
N LEU A 33 11.75 15.16 8.29
CA LEU A 33 11.51 14.33 7.12
C LEU A 33 10.06 14.48 6.65
N ARG A 34 9.08 14.45 7.56
CA ARG A 34 7.67 14.63 7.21
C ARG A 34 7.43 15.97 6.52
N ARG A 35 7.95 17.07 7.08
CA ARG A 35 7.81 18.39 6.49
C ARG A 35 8.44 18.48 5.09
N LEU A 36 9.67 18.00 4.93
CA LEU A 36 10.36 18.02 3.64
C LEU A 36 9.64 17.15 2.59
N TRP A 37 9.13 15.99 3.00
CA TRP A 37 8.38 15.10 2.11
C TRP A 37 7.06 15.74 1.66
N HIS A 38 6.34 16.33 2.62
CA HIS A 38 5.10 17.05 2.36
C HIS A 38 5.30 18.25 1.41
N GLU A 39 6.33 19.07 1.67
CA GLU A 39 6.63 20.28 0.88
C GLU A 39 7.14 19.96 -0.54
N HIS A 40 7.83 18.83 -0.75
CA HIS A 40 8.63 18.61 -1.96
C HIS A 40 8.38 17.30 -2.71
N ALA A 41 7.72 16.30 -2.11
CA ALA A 41 7.43 15.02 -2.76
C ALA A 41 5.94 14.85 -3.06
N GLU A 42 5.08 14.71 -2.03
CA GLU A 42 3.63 14.51 -2.20
C GLU A 42 2.88 15.82 -2.55
N GLY A 43 3.48 16.96 -2.20
CA GLY A 43 2.97 18.30 -2.44
C GLY A 43 2.00 18.79 -1.38
N LEU A 44 1.95 20.12 -1.21
CA LEU A 44 1.18 20.81 -0.17
C LEU A 44 -0.35 20.62 -0.26
N GLU A 45 -0.85 20.09 -1.36
CA GLU A 45 -2.27 19.76 -1.53
C GLU A 45 -2.64 18.42 -0.88
N PHE A 46 -1.65 17.57 -0.58
CA PHE A 46 -1.90 16.28 0.04
C PHE A 46 -2.37 16.46 1.49
N PRO A 47 -3.52 15.91 1.90
CA PRO A 47 -3.99 16.11 3.27
C PRO A 47 -3.03 15.45 4.27
N GLU A 48 -2.55 16.22 5.25
CA GLU A 48 -1.52 15.78 6.21
C GLU A 48 -1.92 14.51 6.97
N GLU A 49 -3.23 14.29 7.17
CA GLU A 49 -3.75 13.09 7.83
C GLU A 49 -3.49 11.79 7.04
N PHE A 50 -3.23 11.89 5.74
CA PHE A 50 -2.84 10.78 4.86
C PHE A 50 -1.36 10.81 4.47
N GLY A 51 -0.52 11.59 5.17
CA GLY A 51 0.89 11.74 4.82
C GLY A 51 1.62 10.40 4.65
N HIS A 52 2.47 10.32 3.65
CA HIS A 52 3.09 9.06 3.22
C HIS A 52 4.56 9.22 2.81
N ILE A 53 5.18 8.12 2.38
CA ILE A 53 6.56 8.09 1.90
C ILE A 53 6.67 7.83 0.39
N SER A 54 5.53 7.75 -0.31
CA SER A 54 5.47 7.73 -1.77
C SER A 54 5.70 9.14 -2.35
N PHE A 55 5.93 9.22 -3.66
CA PHE A 55 6.03 10.43 -4.46
C PHE A 55 4.72 10.80 -5.16
N VAL A 56 3.63 10.05 -4.88
CA VAL A 56 2.34 10.33 -5.48
C VAL A 56 1.76 11.65 -4.96
N THR A 57 1.13 12.39 -5.86
CA THR A 57 0.47 13.66 -5.58
C THR A 57 -1.05 13.52 -5.70
N VAL A 58 -1.80 14.46 -5.11
CA VAL A 58 -3.28 14.46 -5.21
C VAL A 58 -3.78 14.46 -6.67
N PRO A 59 -3.22 15.25 -7.61
CA PRO A 59 -3.62 15.17 -9.02
C PRO A 59 -3.42 13.78 -9.64
N GLN A 60 -2.35 13.07 -9.28
CA GLN A 60 -2.11 11.71 -9.75
C GLN A 60 -3.13 10.72 -9.16
N LEU A 61 -3.41 10.80 -7.86
CA LEU A 61 -4.44 9.95 -7.23
C LEU A 61 -5.85 10.22 -7.79
N LYS A 62 -6.21 11.49 -8.04
CA LYS A 62 -7.49 11.83 -8.70
C LYS A 62 -7.60 11.21 -10.09
N ARG A 63 -6.51 11.20 -10.85
CA ARG A 63 -6.45 10.54 -12.15
C ARG A 63 -6.64 9.03 -11.99
N MET A 64 -5.96 8.40 -11.05
CA MET A 64 -6.12 6.97 -10.75
C MET A 64 -7.54 6.62 -10.33
N ALA A 65 -8.17 7.41 -9.45
CA ALA A 65 -9.56 7.24 -9.04
C ALA A 65 -10.53 7.28 -10.23
N THR A 66 -10.30 8.20 -11.17
CA THR A 66 -11.10 8.30 -12.39
C THR A 66 -10.94 7.07 -13.29
N GLU A 67 -9.71 6.57 -13.47
CA GLU A 67 -9.43 5.43 -14.34
C GLU A 67 -9.85 4.08 -13.75
N LEU A 68 -9.81 3.95 -12.41
CA LEU A 68 -10.27 2.75 -11.71
C LEU A 68 -11.79 2.58 -11.82
N ARG A 69 -12.57 3.65 -12.04
CA ARG A 69 -14.03 3.64 -12.24
C ARG A 69 -14.80 2.89 -11.14
N LEU A 70 -14.28 2.92 -9.92
CA LEU A 70 -14.92 2.30 -8.77
C LEU A 70 -16.19 3.05 -8.38
N SER A 71 -17.18 2.29 -7.94
CA SER A 71 -18.40 2.78 -7.31
C SER A 71 -18.29 2.71 -5.79
N PRO A 72 -19.05 3.55 -5.05
CA PRO A 72 -19.15 3.40 -3.61
C PRO A 72 -19.58 1.98 -3.21
N GLY A 73 -18.83 1.36 -2.30
CA GLY A 73 -19.04 -0.03 -1.87
C GLY A 73 -18.20 -1.08 -2.61
N ASP A 74 -17.67 -0.76 -3.80
CA ASP A 74 -16.68 -1.61 -4.48
C ASP A 74 -15.45 -1.81 -3.61
N ARG A 75 -14.66 -2.84 -3.89
CA ARG A 75 -13.50 -3.21 -3.10
C ARG A 75 -12.21 -2.97 -3.87
N LEU A 76 -11.34 -2.13 -3.32
CA LEU A 76 -10.01 -1.80 -3.84
C LEU A 76 -8.93 -2.52 -3.04
N ALA A 77 -8.02 -3.21 -3.73
CA ALA A 77 -6.77 -3.69 -3.15
C ALA A 77 -5.63 -2.67 -3.38
N ASP A 78 -4.87 -2.33 -2.33
CA ASP A 78 -3.59 -1.63 -2.47
C ASP A 78 -2.43 -2.59 -2.17
N LEU A 79 -1.64 -2.91 -3.20
CA LEU A 79 -0.55 -3.88 -3.15
C LEU A 79 0.76 -3.14 -2.84
N GLY A 80 1.26 -3.32 -1.62
CA GLY A 80 2.39 -2.57 -1.06
C GLY A 80 1.96 -1.25 -0.42
N CYS A 81 0.93 -1.30 0.44
CA CYS A 81 0.23 -0.11 0.92
C CYS A 81 1.03 0.78 1.91
N GLY A 82 2.13 0.28 2.46
CA GLY A 82 2.91 0.97 3.49
C GLY A 82 2.04 1.46 4.65
N LEU A 83 2.19 2.73 5.01
CA LEU A 83 1.42 3.37 6.09
C LEU A 83 -0.05 3.70 5.69
N GLY A 84 -0.49 3.30 4.50
CA GLY A 84 -1.88 3.35 4.04
C GLY A 84 -2.40 4.72 3.61
N GLY A 85 -1.54 5.75 3.54
CA GLY A 85 -1.94 7.13 3.22
C GLY A 85 -2.71 7.27 1.89
N PRO A 86 -2.07 7.01 0.73
CA PRO A 86 -2.72 7.09 -0.58
C PRO A 86 -3.97 6.21 -0.69
N ALA A 87 -3.90 5.00 -0.14
CA ALA A 87 -4.97 4.02 -0.14
C ALA A 87 -6.22 4.53 0.61
N MET A 88 -6.04 5.09 1.81
CA MET A 88 -7.14 5.66 2.59
C MET A 88 -7.69 6.93 1.95
N TRP A 89 -6.83 7.74 1.32
CA TRP A 89 -7.27 8.88 0.51
C TRP A 89 -8.18 8.39 -0.63
N MET A 90 -7.78 7.33 -1.34
CA MET A 90 -8.56 6.71 -2.43
C MET A 90 -9.90 6.17 -1.93
N ALA A 91 -9.93 5.48 -0.78
CA ALA A 91 -11.15 4.98 -0.16
C ALA A 91 -12.12 6.13 0.20
N ARG A 92 -11.58 7.25 0.71
CA ARG A 92 -12.38 8.45 1.01
C ARG A 92 -12.95 9.10 -0.25
N GLU A 93 -12.13 9.23 -1.30
CA GLU A 93 -12.51 9.91 -2.54
C GLU A 93 -13.55 9.11 -3.34
N THR A 94 -13.38 7.78 -3.43
CA THR A 94 -14.24 6.90 -4.23
C THR A 94 -15.44 6.35 -3.47
N GLY A 95 -15.36 6.30 -2.14
CA GLY A 95 -16.33 5.59 -1.30
C GLY A 95 -16.17 4.06 -1.34
N ALA A 96 -15.11 3.54 -1.98
CA ALA A 96 -14.79 2.12 -2.01
C ALA A 96 -14.32 1.61 -0.63
N ASN A 97 -14.52 0.33 -0.40
CA ASN A 97 -13.87 -0.42 0.67
C ASN A 97 -12.43 -0.74 0.25
N LEU A 98 -11.47 -0.50 1.14
CA LEU A 98 -10.05 -0.74 0.93
C LEU A 98 -9.59 -1.97 1.69
N VAL A 99 -8.79 -2.79 1.01
CA VAL A 99 -7.88 -3.74 1.62
C VAL A 99 -6.43 -3.44 1.24
N GLY A 100 -5.64 -3.00 2.21
CA GLY A 100 -4.20 -2.78 2.04
C GLY A 100 -3.40 -4.05 2.35
N ILE A 101 -2.48 -4.41 1.45
CA ILE A 101 -1.55 -5.53 1.61
C ILE A 101 -0.13 -4.97 1.73
N ASP A 102 0.60 -5.35 2.77
CA ASP A 102 2.02 -5.03 2.87
C ASP A 102 2.82 -6.20 3.46
N LEU A 103 4.08 -6.31 3.05
CA LEU A 103 5.02 -7.29 3.60
C LEU A 103 5.38 -6.97 5.05
N SER A 104 5.45 -5.69 5.38
CA SER A 104 5.85 -5.18 6.70
C SER A 104 4.70 -5.30 7.71
N PRO A 105 4.87 -6.07 8.81
CA PRO A 105 3.88 -6.09 9.88
C PRO A 105 3.76 -4.72 10.58
N VAL A 106 4.85 -3.95 10.64
CA VAL A 106 4.87 -2.58 11.20
C VAL A 106 3.97 -1.65 10.37
N ALA A 107 4.07 -1.74 9.04
CA ALA A 107 3.22 -0.95 8.14
C ALA A 107 1.73 -1.24 8.36
N VAL A 108 1.37 -2.52 8.43
CA VAL A 108 0.00 -2.99 8.63
C VAL A 108 -0.57 -2.51 9.97
N GLU A 109 0.21 -2.60 11.05
CA GLU A 109 -0.19 -2.14 12.38
C GLU A 109 -0.43 -0.62 12.40
N GLU A 110 0.51 0.17 11.89
CA GLU A 110 0.40 1.63 11.85
C GLU A 110 -0.72 2.11 10.92
N ALA A 111 -0.90 1.48 9.75
CA ALA A 111 -1.99 1.78 8.83
C ALA A 111 -3.36 1.46 9.46
N SER A 112 -3.48 0.33 10.16
CA SER A 112 -4.71 -0.04 10.88
C SER A 112 -5.02 0.95 12.00
N LYS A 113 -4.00 1.34 12.78
CA LYS A 113 -4.14 2.36 13.82
C LYS A 113 -4.61 3.69 13.24
N ARG A 114 -3.98 4.15 12.15
CA ARG A 114 -4.37 5.37 11.46
C ARG A 114 -5.81 5.30 10.93
N ALA A 115 -6.23 4.18 10.36
CA ALA A 115 -7.62 4.02 9.91
C ALA A 115 -8.63 4.11 11.06
N MET A 116 -8.29 3.61 12.25
CA MET A 116 -9.12 3.81 13.45
C MET A 116 -9.18 5.29 13.85
N GLU A 117 -8.03 5.97 13.92
CA GLU A 117 -7.94 7.39 14.30
C GLU A 117 -8.72 8.31 13.34
N LEU A 118 -8.77 7.95 12.05
CA LEU A 118 -9.51 8.68 11.02
C LEU A 118 -10.98 8.25 10.87
N GLY A 119 -11.46 7.29 11.68
CA GLY A 119 -12.83 6.78 11.59
C GLY A 119 -13.12 5.99 10.29
N LEU A 120 -12.08 5.43 9.67
CA LEU A 120 -12.16 4.65 8.43
C LEU A 120 -12.07 3.14 8.64
N ALA A 121 -11.85 2.65 9.86
CA ALA A 121 -11.57 1.23 10.15
C ALA A 121 -12.61 0.22 9.58
N GLU A 122 -13.88 0.62 9.49
CA GLU A 122 -14.92 -0.23 8.88
C GLU A 122 -14.74 -0.42 7.36
N ARG A 123 -14.14 0.56 6.69
CA ARG A 123 -13.95 0.57 5.23
C ARG A 123 -12.50 0.35 4.81
N ALA A 124 -11.52 0.60 5.65
CA ALA A 124 -10.10 0.49 5.34
C ALA A 124 -9.44 -0.53 6.28
N GLN A 125 -9.19 -1.72 5.75
CA GLN A 125 -8.57 -2.81 6.48
C GLN A 125 -7.18 -3.12 5.92
N PHE A 126 -6.24 -3.47 6.79
CA PHE A 126 -4.87 -3.78 6.39
C PHE A 126 -4.51 -5.18 6.86
N ARG A 127 -3.71 -5.88 6.05
CA ARG A 127 -3.24 -7.22 6.39
C ARG A 127 -1.84 -7.45 5.85
N GLN A 128 -1.10 -8.30 6.54
CA GLN A 128 0.20 -8.73 6.07
C GLN A 128 0.03 -9.70 4.90
N GLY A 129 0.84 -9.51 3.87
CA GLY A 129 0.88 -10.38 2.69
C GLY A 129 2.06 -10.01 1.80
N THR A 130 2.17 -10.68 0.67
CA THR A 130 3.23 -10.42 -0.32
C THR A 130 2.60 -10.10 -1.67
N PHE A 131 3.40 -9.56 -2.58
CA PHE A 131 2.97 -9.38 -3.97
C PHE A 131 2.57 -10.68 -4.68
N ALA A 132 3.06 -11.83 -4.23
CA ALA A 132 2.78 -13.14 -4.83
C ALA A 132 1.70 -13.93 -4.07
N ASP A 133 1.33 -13.48 -2.87
CA ASP A 133 0.33 -14.11 -2.01
C ASP A 133 -0.26 -13.05 -1.08
N THR A 134 -1.42 -12.52 -1.49
CA THR A 134 -2.15 -11.49 -0.75
C THR A 134 -3.03 -12.06 0.36
N GLY A 135 -3.27 -13.38 0.36
CA GLY A 135 -4.29 -14.01 1.19
C GLY A 135 -5.73 -13.60 0.85
N LEU A 136 -5.98 -12.94 -0.29
CA LEU A 136 -7.32 -12.62 -0.77
C LEU A 136 -7.92 -13.77 -1.59
N ALA A 137 -9.25 -13.85 -1.61
CA ALA A 137 -9.95 -14.82 -2.46
C ALA A 137 -9.83 -14.44 -3.94
N GLU A 138 -10.06 -15.41 -4.82
CA GLU A 138 -10.12 -15.17 -6.26
C GLU A 138 -11.33 -14.29 -6.63
N ASN A 139 -11.19 -13.40 -7.62
CA ASN A 139 -12.24 -12.46 -8.07
C ASN A 139 -12.96 -11.77 -6.89
N SER A 140 -12.20 -11.26 -5.91
CA SER A 140 -12.74 -10.75 -4.63
C SER A 140 -12.58 -9.24 -4.44
N VAL A 141 -11.97 -8.54 -5.40
CA VAL A 141 -11.85 -7.09 -5.45
C VAL A 141 -12.22 -6.58 -6.83
N ASP A 142 -12.79 -5.37 -6.89
CA ASP A 142 -13.23 -4.73 -8.14
C ASP A 142 -12.13 -3.88 -8.78
N GLY A 143 -11.08 -3.56 -8.01
CA GLY A 143 -9.91 -2.83 -8.49
C GLY A 143 -8.67 -3.12 -7.66
N ALA A 144 -7.50 -2.89 -8.27
CA ALA A 144 -6.21 -3.01 -7.62
C ALA A 144 -5.30 -1.84 -8.00
N MET A 145 -4.53 -1.35 -7.04
CA MET A 145 -3.47 -0.37 -7.23
C MET A 145 -2.16 -0.85 -6.59
N SER A 146 -1.04 -0.28 -7.03
CA SER A 146 0.26 -0.45 -6.40
C SER A 146 1.06 0.81 -6.68
N GLU A 147 1.12 1.71 -5.70
CA GLU A 147 1.76 3.00 -5.84
C GLU A 147 3.18 2.96 -5.26
N ASP A 148 4.19 3.30 -6.07
CA ASP A 148 5.61 3.26 -5.71
C ASP A 148 6.09 1.96 -5.02
N ALA A 149 5.45 0.81 -5.28
CA ALA A 149 5.75 -0.44 -4.57
C ALA A 149 6.09 -1.64 -5.48
N ILE A 150 5.46 -1.77 -6.66
CA ILE A 150 5.66 -2.90 -7.58
C ILE A 150 7.12 -3.10 -8.01
N GLN A 151 7.98 -2.07 -8.01
CA GLN A 151 9.39 -2.24 -8.33
C GLN A 151 10.10 -3.22 -7.39
N TYR A 152 9.64 -3.35 -6.13
CA TYR A 152 10.21 -4.25 -5.12
C TYR A 152 9.73 -5.70 -5.24
N ALA A 153 8.73 -5.99 -6.09
CA ALA A 153 8.32 -7.36 -6.36
C ALA A 153 9.48 -8.16 -7.01
N PRO A 154 10.00 -9.21 -6.34
CA PRO A 154 11.15 -9.98 -6.86
C PRO A 154 10.80 -10.76 -8.13
N ASP A 155 9.59 -11.34 -8.18
CA ASP A 155 9.04 -11.95 -9.39
C ASP A 155 7.79 -11.16 -9.84
N LYS A 156 7.95 -10.36 -10.89
CA LYS A 156 6.87 -9.55 -11.47
C LYS A 156 5.79 -10.40 -12.15
N ARG A 157 6.11 -11.63 -12.55
CA ARG A 157 5.11 -12.57 -13.10
C ARG A 157 4.23 -13.10 -11.98
N ALA A 158 4.82 -13.42 -10.82
CA ALA A 158 4.04 -13.81 -9.64
C ALA A 158 3.12 -12.67 -9.19
N PHE A 159 3.62 -11.44 -9.15
CA PHE A 159 2.79 -10.25 -8.92
C PHE A 159 1.62 -10.15 -9.92
N ALA A 160 1.90 -10.23 -11.22
CA ALA A 160 0.87 -10.08 -12.25
C ALA A 160 -0.17 -11.21 -12.17
N ALA A 161 0.26 -12.43 -11.89
CA ALA A 161 -0.62 -13.58 -11.69
C ALA A 161 -1.51 -13.41 -10.46
N GLU A 162 -0.94 -12.94 -9.34
CA GLU A 162 -1.69 -12.72 -8.12
C GLU A 162 -2.69 -11.56 -8.25
N ALA A 163 -2.28 -10.43 -8.85
CA ALA A 163 -3.17 -9.33 -9.15
C ALA A 163 -4.34 -9.75 -10.04
N ALA A 164 -4.06 -10.53 -11.11
CA ALA A 164 -5.09 -11.06 -11.99
C ALA A 164 -5.98 -12.13 -11.34
N ARG A 165 -5.52 -12.79 -10.28
CA ARG A 165 -6.30 -13.77 -9.53
C ARG A 165 -7.32 -13.09 -8.62
N ILE A 166 -6.93 -11.99 -7.97
CA ILE A 166 -7.78 -11.31 -6.97
C ILE A 166 -8.82 -10.39 -7.60
N LEU A 167 -8.54 -9.83 -8.78
CA LEU A 167 -9.48 -9.12 -9.66
C LEU A 167 -10.43 -10.12 -10.32
#